data_AF-A0A535T2G5-F1
#
_entry.id   AF-A0A535T2G5-F1
#
_cell.length_a   1.000
_cell.length_b   1.000
_cell.length_c   1.000
_cell.angle_alpha   90.00
_cell.angle_beta   90.00
_cell.angle_gamma   90.00
#
_symmetry.space_group_name_H-M   'P 1'
#
loop_
_entity.id
_entity.type
_entity.pdbx_description
1 polymer ?
#
loop_
_entity_poly.entity_id
_entity_poly.type
_entity_poly.pdbx_seq_one_letter_code
_entity_poly.pdbx_strand_id
1 'polypeptide(L)'
;MDAHREFASAPSFARELLASLIDQGFDVTGVGEMPSCEDSIGLGHAYGAIVTQIMGEQPIPMVPIFVNTYFPPNQPTPSRCYDLGLALHQAIETSPTDLRVGIVASGGLSHFVTDEQLDRQLLTALRAGSEEQLRAIPPKLLNAGSSEIRNWIAVAAASKHLKLGWDEYIPVYRTPAGIGCGLGFACWS
;
A
#
# COMPACT_ATOMS: atom_id res chain seq x y z
N MET A 1 -11.93 -2.55 -21.66
CA MET A 1 -11.66 -2.40 -20.21
C MET A 1 -10.87 -3.59 -19.68
N ASP A 2 -11.00 -4.79 -20.28
CA ASP A 2 -10.23 -5.97 -19.87
C ASP A 2 -9.33 -6.49 -20.99
N ALA A 3 -8.24 -5.78 -21.28
CA ALA A 3 -7.16 -6.34 -22.09
C ALA A 3 -6.19 -7.05 -21.14
N HIS A 4 -5.86 -8.32 -21.41
CA HIS A 4 -4.80 -9.03 -20.70
C HIS A 4 -3.51 -8.23 -20.80
N ARG A 5 -2.86 -8.00 -19.66
CA ARG A 5 -1.58 -7.29 -19.59
C ARG A 5 -0.65 -8.05 -18.66
N GLU A 6 0.53 -8.35 -19.18
CA GLU A 6 1.64 -8.89 -18.42
C GLU A 6 2.66 -7.80 -18.18
N PHE A 7 3.25 -7.82 -16.99
CA PHE A 7 4.23 -6.82 -16.57
C PHE A 7 5.42 -7.51 -15.93
N ALA A 8 6.60 -6.95 -16.15
CA ALA A 8 7.82 -7.47 -15.57
C ALA A 8 7.77 -7.42 -14.05
N SER A 9 8.18 -8.52 -13.41
CA SER A 9 8.47 -8.56 -11.98
C SER A 9 9.97 -8.39 -11.73
N ALA A 10 10.35 -8.17 -10.46
CA ALA A 10 11.75 -8.14 -10.04
C ALA A 10 12.05 -9.32 -9.09
N PRO A 11 12.18 -10.56 -9.60
CA PRO A 11 12.21 -11.76 -8.75
C PRO A 11 13.45 -11.87 -7.87
N SER A 12 14.62 -11.39 -8.30
CA SER A 12 15.83 -11.36 -7.44
C SER A 12 15.63 -10.41 -6.27
N PHE A 13 15.20 -9.18 -6.57
CA PHE A 13 14.90 -8.18 -5.54
C PHE A 13 13.77 -8.61 -4.60
N ALA A 14 12.73 -9.27 -5.10
CA ALA A 14 11.66 -9.82 -4.27
C ALA A 14 12.17 -10.86 -3.26
N ARG A 15 13.14 -11.72 -3.66
CA ARG A 15 13.78 -12.67 -2.75
C ARG A 15 14.67 -11.99 -1.72
N GLU A 16 15.37 -10.93 -2.12
CA GLU A 16 16.18 -10.10 -1.21
C GLU A 16 15.29 -9.45 -0.13
N LEU A 17 14.19 -8.83 -0.53
CA LEU A 17 13.20 -8.27 0.41
C LEU A 17 12.64 -9.34 1.34
N LEU A 18 12.28 -10.52 0.81
CA LEU A 18 11.74 -11.62 1.61
C LEU A 18 12.76 -12.11 2.65
N ALA A 19 14.01 -12.31 2.27
CA ALA A 19 15.06 -12.73 3.19
C ALA A 19 15.29 -11.68 4.30
N SER A 20 15.39 -10.41 3.91
CA SER A 20 15.58 -9.32 4.86
C SER A 20 14.40 -9.19 5.85
N LEU A 21 13.16 -9.33 5.38
CA LEU A 21 11.98 -9.28 6.25
C LEU A 21 11.96 -10.45 7.25
N ILE A 22 12.35 -11.65 6.83
CA ILE A 22 12.49 -12.81 7.72
C ILE A 22 13.55 -12.54 8.79
N ASP A 23 14.72 -12.03 8.41
CA ASP A 23 15.81 -11.69 9.34
C ASP A 23 15.39 -10.60 10.35
N GLN A 24 14.49 -9.72 9.95
CA GLN A 24 13.89 -8.67 10.79
C GLN A 24 12.70 -9.18 11.64
N GLY A 25 12.39 -10.48 11.62
CA GLY A 25 11.34 -11.10 12.44
C GLY A 25 9.93 -10.94 11.88
N PHE A 26 9.77 -10.84 10.57
CA PHE A 26 8.46 -10.92 9.92
C PHE A 26 8.18 -12.32 9.37
N ASP A 27 7.04 -12.88 9.79
CA ASP A 27 6.47 -14.07 9.19
C ASP A 27 5.79 -13.70 7.85
N VAL A 28 6.55 -13.78 6.76
CA VAL A 28 6.07 -13.44 5.41
C VAL A 28 5.83 -14.70 4.56
N THR A 29 4.86 -14.61 3.66
CA THR A 29 4.61 -15.65 2.65
C THR A 29 5.20 -15.22 1.32
N GLY A 30 6.08 -16.04 0.76
CA GLY A 30 6.58 -15.86 -0.60
C GLY A 30 5.61 -16.46 -1.63
N VAL A 31 5.27 -15.67 -2.66
CA VAL A 31 4.51 -16.14 -3.82
C VAL A 31 5.47 -16.28 -4.99
N GLY A 32 5.78 -17.52 -5.38
CA GLY A 32 6.79 -17.80 -6.40
C GLY A 32 6.34 -17.51 -7.83
N GLU A 33 5.04 -17.65 -8.09
CA GLU A 33 4.43 -17.42 -9.39
C GLU A 33 2.99 -16.94 -9.18
N MET A 34 2.56 -16.00 -10.02
CA MET A 34 1.15 -15.60 -10.10
C MET A 34 0.48 -16.46 -11.19
N PRO A 35 -0.70 -17.03 -10.92
CA PRO A 35 -1.42 -17.79 -11.93
C PRO A 35 -1.67 -16.94 -13.19
N SER A 36 -1.60 -17.58 -14.35
CA SER A 36 -1.90 -16.96 -15.64
C SER A 36 -3.33 -16.39 -15.63
N CYS A 37 -3.58 -15.35 -16.44
CA CYS A 37 -4.94 -14.83 -16.60
C CYS A 37 -5.85 -15.77 -17.40
N GLU A 38 -5.29 -16.81 -18.03
CA GLU A 38 -6.04 -17.87 -18.69
C GLU A 38 -6.66 -18.83 -17.66
N ASP A 39 -5.96 -19.04 -16.55
CA ASP A 39 -6.35 -19.97 -15.48
C ASP A 39 -6.90 -19.26 -14.22
N SER A 40 -6.84 -17.93 -14.15
CA SER A 40 -7.21 -17.12 -12.98
C SER A 40 -7.51 -15.66 -13.30
N ILE A 41 -7.95 -14.89 -12.30
CA ILE A 41 -8.31 -13.46 -12.40
C ILE A 41 -7.06 -12.55 -12.34
N GLY A 42 -5.84 -13.12 -12.31
CA GLY A 42 -4.58 -12.36 -12.25
C GLY A 42 -4.49 -11.43 -11.02
N LEU A 43 -3.70 -10.35 -11.13
CA LEU A 43 -3.66 -9.29 -10.13
C LEU A 43 -4.82 -8.31 -10.34
N GLY A 44 -5.56 -8.04 -9.26
CA GLY A 44 -6.70 -7.12 -9.29
C GLY A 44 -6.32 -5.66 -9.55
N HIS A 45 -7.36 -4.82 -9.64
CA HIS A 45 -7.25 -3.38 -9.94
C HIS A 45 -6.30 -2.61 -9.02
N ALA A 46 -6.12 -3.06 -7.76
CA ALA A 46 -5.19 -2.46 -6.81
C ALA A 46 -3.74 -2.42 -7.32
N TYR A 47 -3.32 -3.36 -8.18
CA TYR A 47 -2.00 -3.36 -8.80
C TYR A 47 -2.08 -2.87 -10.25
N GLY A 48 -3.09 -3.31 -11.00
CA GLY A 48 -3.26 -2.92 -12.41
C GLY A 48 -3.41 -1.41 -12.60
N ALA A 49 -4.08 -0.70 -11.69
CA ALA A 49 -4.20 0.76 -11.76
C ALA A 49 -2.85 1.46 -11.65
N ILE A 50 -1.92 0.96 -10.82
CA ILE A 50 -0.58 1.55 -10.69
C ILE A 50 0.15 1.47 -12.02
N VAL A 51 0.12 0.32 -12.67
CA VAL A 51 0.83 0.16 -13.94
C VAL A 51 0.17 0.96 -15.05
N THR A 52 -1.15 0.89 -15.15
CA THR A 52 -1.88 1.49 -16.28
C THR A 52 -2.11 2.99 -16.15
N GLN A 53 -2.16 3.54 -14.94
CA GLN A 53 -2.47 4.95 -14.69
C GLN A 53 -1.29 5.75 -14.14
N ILE A 54 -0.36 5.13 -13.39
CA ILE A 54 0.81 5.82 -12.83
C ILE A 54 2.05 5.59 -13.69
N MET A 55 2.38 4.34 -14.04
CA MET A 55 3.58 4.03 -14.84
C MET A 55 3.37 4.29 -16.35
N GLY A 56 2.13 4.19 -16.83
CA GLY A 56 1.76 4.48 -18.22
C GLY A 56 2.45 3.57 -19.22
N GLU A 57 3.12 4.16 -20.22
CA GLU A 57 3.74 3.42 -21.34
C GLU A 57 5.16 2.89 -21.03
N GLN A 58 5.76 3.29 -19.91
CA GLN A 58 7.10 2.85 -19.50
C GLN A 58 7.05 2.09 -18.17
N PRO A 59 6.42 0.89 -18.14
CA PRO A 59 6.35 0.11 -16.92
C PRO A 59 7.77 -0.33 -16.49
N ILE A 60 8.09 -0.05 -15.24
CA ILE A 60 9.28 -0.60 -14.57
C ILE A 60 8.92 -1.90 -13.85
N PRO A 61 9.88 -2.80 -13.60
CA PRO A 61 9.62 -4.03 -12.85
C PRO A 61 9.01 -3.75 -11.48
N MET A 62 8.00 -4.54 -11.09
CA MET A 62 7.32 -4.39 -9.79
C MET A 62 7.52 -5.61 -8.89
N VAL A 63 7.47 -5.38 -7.58
CA VAL A 63 7.33 -6.45 -6.57
C VAL A 63 6.00 -6.25 -5.86
N PRO A 64 4.97 -7.08 -6.13
CA PRO A 64 3.70 -7.00 -5.42
C PRO A 64 3.87 -7.38 -3.94
N ILE A 65 3.40 -6.53 -3.04
CA ILE A 65 3.37 -6.80 -1.59
C ILE A 65 1.91 -6.84 -1.14
N PHE A 66 1.47 -8.01 -0.68
CA PHE A 66 0.11 -8.20 -0.21
C PHE A 66 0.03 -7.99 1.30
N VAL A 67 -0.82 -7.06 1.72
CA VAL A 67 -1.21 -6.88 3.11
C VAL A 67 -2.65 -7.34 3.24
N ASN A 68 -2.93 -8.24 4.19
CA ASN A 68 -4.31 -8.62 4.45
C ASN A 68 -5.04 -7.48 5.16
N THR A 69 -5.77 -6.68 4.40
CA THR A 69 -6.56 -5.57 4.94
C THR A 69 -7.96 -6.03 5.36
N TYR A 70 -8.48 -7.11 4.77
CA TYR A 70 -9.92 -7.36 4.76
C TYR A 70 -10.37 -8.56 5.59
N PHE A 71 -9.70 -9.70 5.49
CA PHE A 71 -10.25 -10.96 6.00
C PHE A 71 -9.69 -11.32 7.37
N PRO A 72 -10.50 -11.49 8.42
CA PRO A 72 -10.01 -11.99 9.70
C PRO A 72 -9.47 -13.42 9.57
N PRO A 73 -8.61 -13.88 10.49
CA PRO A 73 -8.24 -13.22 11.75
C PRO A 73 -6.90 -12.46 11.73
N ASN A 74 -6.17 -12.45 10.61
CA ASN A 74 -4.78 -11.98 10.55
C ASN A 74 -4.60 -10.60 9.90
N GLN A 75 -5.57 -9.70 10.04
CA GLN A 75 -5.37 -8.30 9.62
C GLN A 75 -4.31 -7.66 10.54
N PRO A 76 -3.20 -7.10 10.01
CA PRO A 76 -2.17 -6.53 10.86
C PRO A 76 -2.68 -5.28 11.57
N THR A 77 -2.16 -5.04 12.77
CA THR A 77 -2.40 -3.79 13.49
C THR A 77 -1.71 -2.62 12.77
N PRO A 78 -2.19 -1.38 12.94
CA PRO A 78 -1.50 -0.19 12.44
C PRO A 78 -0.03 -0.10 12.87
N SER A 79 0.28 -0.51 14.10
CA SER A 79 1.68 -0.62 14.55
C SER A 79 2.48 -1.61 13.71
N ARG A 80 1.94 -2.81 13.45
CA ARG A 80 2.63 -3.81 12.62
C ARG A 80 2.81 -3.35 11.18
N CYS A 81 1.86 -2.59 10.63
CA CYS A 81 2.00 -1.97 9.31
C CYS A 81 3.11 -0.90 9.29
N TYR A 82 3.20 -0.08 10.35
CA TYR A 82 4.28 0.90 10.46
C TYR A 82 5.64 0.21 10.55
N ASP A 83 5.75 -0.83 11.38
CA ASP A 83 6.98 -1.64 11.50
C ASP A 83 7.35 -2.31 10.17
N LEU A 84 6.35 -2.81 9.42
CA LEU A 84 6.58 -3.37 8.08
C LEU A 84 7.18 -2.33 7.14
N GLY A 85 6.68 -1.09 7.18
CA GLY A 85 7.22 0.00 6.39
C GLY A 85 8.68 0.31 6.72
N LEU A 86 9.02 0.41 8.00
CA LEU A 86 10.41 0.59 8.44
C LEU A 86 11.30 -0.57 7.96
N ALA A 87 10.80 -1.80 8.07
CA ALA A 87 11.55 -2.99 7.68
C ALA A 87 11.78 -3.09 6.16
N LEU A 88 10.79 -2.68 5.37
CA LEU A 88 10.91 -2.54 3.92
C LEU A 88 11.94 -1.48 3.55
N HIS A 89 11.92 -0.31 4.19
CA HIS A 89 12.94 0.72 3.96
C HIS A 89 14.34 0.20 4.26
N GLN A 90 14.54 -0.46 5.40
CA GLN A 90 15.83 -1.07 5.72
C GLN A 90 16.25 -2.13 4.70
N ALA A 91 15.33 -2.97 4.23
CA ALA A 91 15.61 -3.98 3.20
C ALA A 91 16.01 -3.35 1.86
N ILE A 92 15.41 -2.21 1.50
CA ILE A 92 15.74 -1.45 0.29
C ILE A 92 17.13 -0.82 0.41
N GLU A 93 17.41 -0.11 1.50
CA GLU A 93 18.68 0.59 1.72
C GLU A 93 19.88 -0.35 1.87
N THR A 94 19.65 -1.57 2.36
CA THR A 94 20.70 -2.59 2.54
C THR A 94 20.84 -3.53 1.34
N SER A 95 20.07 -3.32 0.28
CA SER A 95 20.18 -4.07 -0.97
C SER A 95 21.60 -3.94 -1.53
N PRO A 96 22.26 -5.07 -1.91
CA PRO A 96 23.55 -5.03 -2.58
C PRO A 96 23.44 -4.52 -4.04
N THR A 97 22.23 -4.49 -4.59
CA THR A 97 21.94 -3.98 -5.93
C THR A 97 21.64 -2.49 -5.86
N ASP A 98 22.37 -1.68 -6.64
CA ASP A 98 22.16 -0.24 -6.77
C ASP A 98 20.85 0.04 -7.54
N LEU A 99 19.75 0.13 -6.80
CA LEU A 99 18.40 0.32 -7.33
C LEU A 99 17.81 1.64 -6.86
N ARG A 100 17.10 2.32 -7.76
CA ARG A 100 16.19 3.40 -7.41
C ARG A 100 14.79 2.81 -7.25
N VAL A 101 14.31 2.71 -6.03
CA VAL A 101 13.05 2.05 -5.69
C VAL A 101 11.96 3.07 -5.38
N GLY A 102 10.81 2.93 -6.05
CA GLY A 102 9.58 3.62 -5.68
C GLY A 102 8.65 2.69 -4.89
N ILE A 103 7.97 3.21 -3.87
CA ILE A 103 7.00 2.46 -3.07
C ILE A 103 5.64 3.12 -3.24
N VAL A 104 4.61 2.33 -3.53
CA VAL A 104 3.26 2.81 -3.78
C VAL A 104 2.28 2.01 -2.94
N ALA A 105 1.41 2.72 -2.21
CA ALA A 105 0.23 2.14 -1.59
C ALA A 105 -0.96 2.38 -2.51
N SER A 106 -1.74 1.33 -2.77
CA SER A 106 -3.04 1.43 -3.42
C SER A 106 -4.16 1.10 -2.44
N GLY A 107 -5.35 1.63 -2.76
CA GLY A 107 -6.53 1.53 -1.92
C GLY A 107 -6.74 2.73 -1.00
N GLY A 108 -7.82 2.71 -0.25
CA GLY A 108 -8.22 3.78 0.67
C GLY A 108 -8.95 4.96 0.00
N LEU A 109 -9.29 6.02 0.74
CA LEU A 109 -9.39 6.04 2.20
C LEU A 109 -10.71 5.36 2.62
N SER A 110 -11.58 6.03 3.37
CA SER A 110 -12.90 5.49 3.72
C SER A 110 -13.73 5.12 2.47
N HIS A 111 -14.35 3.94 2.46
CA HIS A 111 -15.41 3.53 1.52
C HIS A 111 -16.14 2.29 2.07
N PHE A 112 -17.41 2.00 1.74
CA PHE A 112 -18.37 2.69 0.86
C PHE A 112 -19.08 3.88 1.50
N VAL A 113 -18.68 4.31 2.70
CA VAL A 113 -19.17 5.54 3.34
C VAL A 113 -17.98 6.44 3.58
N THR A 114 -18.10 7.71 3.21
CA THR A 114 -17.10 8.74 3.48
C THR A 114 -17.08 9.03 4.98
N ASP A 115 -15.97 8.68 5.62
CA ASP A 115 -15.63 9.02 7.01
C ASP A 115 -14.50 10.04 7.00
N GLU A 116 -14.87 11.31 6.83
CA GLU A 116 -13.90 12.40 6.81
C GLU A 116 -13.09 12.51 8.10
N GLN A 117 -13.64 12.07 9.24
CA GLN A 117 -12.93 12.17 10.50
C GLN A 117 -11.73 11.22 10.50
N LEU A 118 -11.96 9.96 10.12
CA LEU A 118 -10.89 8.98 9.96
C LEU A 118 -9.89 9.41 8.89
N ASP A 119 -10.38 9.84 7.72
CA ASP A 119 -9.55 10.23 6.59
C ASP A 119 -8.64 11.41 6.94
N ARG A 120 -9.20 12.45 7.56
CA ARG A 120 -8.44 13.64 8.00
C ARG A 120 -7.51 13.33 9.17
N GLN A 121 -7.87 12.39 10.05
CA GLN A 121 -6.97 11.91 11.11
C GLN A 121 -5.71 11.29 10.49
N LEU A 122 -5.87 10.42 9.49
CA LEU A 122 -4.74 9.83 8.78
C LEU A 122 -3.89 10.92 8.11
N LEU A 123 -4.49 11.78 7.27
CA LEU A 123 -3.76 12.81 6.53
C LEU A 123 -3.02 13.79 7.45
N THR A 124 -3.62 14.13 8.60
CA THR A 124 -2.95 14.96 9.62
C THR A 124 -1.71 14.26 10.18
N ALA A 125 -1.81 12.96 10.48
CA ALA A 125 -0.69 12.17 10.96
C ALA A 125 0.43 12.06 9.91
N LEU A 126 0.06 11.90 8.63
CA LEU A 126 1.02 11.87 7.51
C LEU A 126 1.76 13.20 7.36
N ARG A 127 1.05 14.34 7.38
CA ARG A 127 1.64 15.68 7.31
C ARG A 127 2.58 15.96 8.46
N ALA A 128 2.24 15.48 9.65
CA ALA A 128 3.06 15.63 10.84
C ALA A 128 4.26 14.66 10.87
N GLY A 129 4.30 13.64 10.01
CA GLY A 129 5.25 12.53 10.12
C GLY A 129 5.13 11.77 11.46
N SER A 130 3.94 11.79 12.07
CA SER A 130 3.76 11.33 13.45
C SER A 130 3.60 9.82 13.52
N GLU A 131 4.70 9.16 13.90
CA GLU A 131 4.71 7.73 14.19
C GLU A 131 3.66 7.33 15.23
N GLU A 132 3.58 8.09 16.33
CA GLU A 132 2.61 7.84 17.40
C GLU A 132 1.17 7.84 16.86
N GLN A 133 0.81 8.87 16.09
CA GLN A 133 -0.56 9.00 15.57
C GLN A 133 -0.88 7.91 14.54
N LEU A 134 0.07 7.57 13.66
CA LEU A 134 -0.13 6.52 12.65
C LEU A 134 -0.32 5.14 13.29
N ARG A 135 0.48 4.82 14.32
CA ARG A 135 0.36 3.57 15.07
C ARG A 135 -0.91 3.51 15.93
N ALA A 136 -1.40 4.67 16.39
CA ALA A 136 -2.55 4.77 17.28
C ALA A 136 -3.92 4.75 16.59
N ILE A 137 -3.97 4.70 15.24
CA ILE A 137 -5.25 4.59 14.52
C ILE A 137 -6.00 3.34 15.04
N PRO A 138 -7.25 3.45 15.53
CA PRO A 138 -7.93 2.31 16.12
C PRO A 138 -8.25 1.22 15.07
N PRO A 139 -7.84 -0.05 15.25
CA PRO A 139 -8.10 -1.12 14.28
C PRO A 139 -9.59 -1.32 13.95
N LYS A 140 -10.49 -1.02 14.89
CA LYS A 140 -11.95 -1.08 14.71
C LYS A 140 -12.49 -0.09 13.67
N LEU A 141 -11.73 0.96 13.33
CA LEU A 141 -12.08 1.90 12.27
C LEU A 141 -11.56 1.45 10.90
N LEU A 142 -10.74 0.40 10.84
CA LEU A 142 -10.06 -0.07 9.63
C LEU A 142 -10.72 -1.36 9.13
N ASN A 143 -11.97 -1.24 8.70
CA ASN A 143 -12.81 -2.35 8.25
C ASN A 143 -13.44 -2.04 6.89
N ALA A 144 -13.79 -3.08 6.14
CA ALA A 144 -14.32 -2.92 4.79
C ALA A 144 -13.40 -2.01 3.95
N GLY A 145 -13.91 -0.94 3.35
CA GLY A 145 -13.11 -0.10 2.47
C GLY A 145 -12.09 0.80 3.16
N SER A 146 -12.29 1.18 4.42
CA SER A 146 -11.26 1.93 5.17
C SER A 146 -10.08 1.04 5.61
N SER A 147 -10.18 -0.27 5.41
CA SER A 147 -9.16 -1.22 5.87
C SER A 147 -7.80 -1.06 5.17
N GLU A 148 -7.80 -0.51 3.97
CA GLU A 148 -6.62 -0.27 3.12
C GLU A 148 -5.73 0.88 3.61
N ILE A 149 -6.20 1.68 4.58
CA ILE A 149 -5.36 2.65 5.32
C ILE A 149 -4.11 1.99 5.92
N ARG A 150 -4.15 0.68 6.17
CA ARG A 150 -2.96 -0.11 6.56
C ARG A 150 -1.80 0.02 5.56
N ASN A 151 -2.09 0.07 4.26
CA ASN A 151 -1.08 0.23 3.22
C ASN A 151 -0.45 1.63 3.28
N TRP A 152 -1.26 2.66 3.53
CA TRP A 152 -0.81 4.04 3.69
C TRP A 152 0.16 4.19 4.86
N ILE A 153 -0.14 3.55 6.00
CA ILE A 153 0.73 3.55 7.17
C ILE A 153 2.09 2.92 6.85
N ALA A 154 2.11 1.79 6.12
CA ALA A 154 3.35 1.13 5.72
C ALA A 154 4.19 2.02 4.79
N VAL A 155 3.58 2.64 3.78
CA VAL A 155 4.31 3.52 2.85
C VAL A 155 4.81 4.79 3.53
N ALA A 156 4.05 5.37 4.45
CA ALA A 156 4.48 6.53 5.23
C ALA A 156 5.72 6.21 6.08
N ALA A 157 5.74 5.05 6.72
CA ALA A 157 6.89 4.60 7.50
C ALA A 157 8.10 4.28 6.60
N ALA A 158 7.89 3.62 5.46
CA ALA A 158 8.96 3.33 4.51
C ALA A 158 9.56 4.60 3.89
N SER A 159 8.76 5.66 3.78
CA SER A 159 9.16 6.95 3.20
C SER A 159 9.52 7.99 4.28
N LYS A 160 9.74 7.59 5.54
CA LYS A 160 9.98 8.51 6.67
C LYS A 160 11.20 9.43 6.48
N HIS A 161 12.16 9.00 5.66
CA HIS A 161 13.36 9.78 5.32
C HIS A 161 13.09 10.90 4.29
N LEU A 162 11.91 10.90 3.65
CA LEU A 162 11.48 11.89 2.66
C LEU A 162 10.47 12.87 3.27
N LYS A 163 10.26 14.01 2.60
CA LYS A 163 9.22 14.97 3.01
C LYS A 163 7.94 14.65 2.26
N LEU A 164 6.80 14.77 2.95
CA LEU A 164 5.50 14.80 2.27
C LEU A 164 5.42 16.12 1.47
N GLY A 165 5.65 16.02 0.17
CA GLY A 165 5.72 17.19 -0.72
C GLY A 165 4.35 17.64 -1.22
N TRP A 166 3.40 16.70 -1.31
CA TRP A 166 2.05 16.98 -1.78
C TRP A 166 1.06 15.96 -1.21
N ASP A 167 -0.14 16.42 -0.86
CA ASP A 167 -1.29 15.58 -0.56
C ASP A 167 -2.59 16.27 -0.97
N GLU A 168 -3.59 15.49 -1.39
CA GLU A 168 -4.92 15.97 -1.77
C GLU A 168 -6.00 15.05 -1.21
N TYR A 169 -7.12 15.65 -0.79
CA TYR A 169 -8.28 14.92 -0.27
C TYR A 169 -9.56 15.45 -0.89
N ILE A 170 -10.30 14.55 -1.54
CA ILE A 170 -11.59 14.84 -2.16
C ILE A 170 -12.64 13.92 -1.54
N PRO A 171 -13.50 14.43 -0.64
CA PRO A 171 -14.59 13.64 -0.10
C PRO A 171 -15.72 13.53 -1.15
N VAL A 172 -16.03 12.30 -1.54
CA VAL A 172 -17.11 12.01 -2.49
C VAL A 172 -18.29 11.42 -1.74
N TYR A 173 -19.31 12.24 -1.49
CA TYR A 173 -20.52 11.81 -0.78
C TYR A 173 -21.53 11.16 -1.71
N ARG A 174 -22.18 10.12 -1.18
CA ARG A 174 -23.43 9.48 -1.66
C ARG A 174 -23.80 9.81 -3.11
N THR A 175 -23.24 9.02 -4.01
CA THR A 175 -23.73 8.86 -5.37
C THR A 175 -25.17 8.32 -5.37
N PRO A 176 -25.90 8.38 -6.49
CA PRO A 176 -27.22 7.74 -6.62
C PRO A 176 -27.24 6.24 -6.27
N ALA A 177 -26.11 5.54 -6.37
CA ALA A 177 -25.95 4.14 -5.96
C ALA A 177 -25.79 3.96 -4.43
N GLY A 178 -25.83 5.04 -3.65
CA GLY A 178 -25.75 5.01 -2.19
C GLY A 178 -24.32 4.88 -1.63
N ILE A 179 -23.30 4.92 -2.48
CA ILE A 179 -21.89 4.80 -2.10
C ILE A 179 -21.19 6.15 -2.02
N GLY A 180 -20.21 6.27 -1.13
CA GLY A 180 -19.26 7.37 -1.02
C GLY A 180 -17.85 6.85 -0.75
N CYS A 181 -16.87 7.70 -0.99
CA CYS A 181 -15.48 7.41 -0.66
C CYS A 181 -14.69 8.67 -0.32
N GLY A 182 -13.63 8.53 0.46
CA GLY A 182 -12.59 9.54 0.62
C GLY A 182 -11.47 9.29 -0.38
N LEU A 183 -11.40 10.08 -1.45
CA LEU A 183 -10.28 9.99 -2.39
C LEU A 183 -9.09 10.73 -1.79
N GLY A 184 -8.07 9.98 -1.40
CA GLY A 184 -6.81 10.52 -0.88
C GLY A 184 -5.68 10.32 -1.87
N PHE A 185 -4.79 11.30 -1.94
CA PHE A 185 -3.54 11.23 -2.70
C PHE A 185 -2.41 11.81 -1.85
N ALA A 186 -1.22 11.22 -1.92
CA ALA A 186 -0.03 11.72 -1.20
C ALA A 186 1.25 11.32 -1.95
N CYS A 187 2.26 12.19 -1.91
CA CYS A 187 3.57 11.95 -2.50
C CYS A 187 4.69 12.42 -1.58
N TRP A 188 5.67 11.55 -1.36
CA TRP A 188 6.90 11.84 -0.62
C TRP A 188 8.07 11.98 -1.60
N SER A 189 8.89 13.02 -1.41
CA SER A 189 10.07 13.32 -2.25
C SER A 189 11.16 14.08 -1.51
#